data_AF-A0A7S4BBG2-F1
#
_entry.id   AF-A0A7S4BBG2-F1
#
_cell.length_a   1.000
_cell.length_b   1.000
_cell.length_c   1.000
_cell.angle_alpha   90.00
_cell.angle_beta   90.00
_cell.angle_gamma   90.00
#
_symmetry.space_group_name_H-M   'P 1'
#
loop_
_entity.id
_entity.type
_entity.pdbx_description
1 polymer ?
#
loop_
_entity_poly.entity_id
_entity_poly.type
_entity_poly.pdbx_seq_one_letter_code
_entity_poly.pdbx_strand_id
1 'polypeptide(L)'
;AVDVRVRVVSIETLSAAIALEPLKSQAHLELRNRIIACFFRSVTLRAEEVVSVARDALAAVISQQKLQKDLLQSSLRPILLNLADYRKLSVPLLHGLSRLLSLLSNFFNLTLGEKLLEHLRRWTDPDALSKTKTFKPGDEVKIPSAILALFHLLPPAPDKFLNALVSMTMDLETNMPGSSSMGRYWSPFRAALVPYLARHAAESVTYFLKRVSDPRFFRMLLSVVKCDEGAPVREQLAAQSPLLTASTFDVSGAAAATLRFHGVV
;
A
#
# COMPACT_ATOMS: atom_id res chain seq x y z
N ALA A 1 -16.42 -17.56 19.91
CA ALA A 1 -15.88 -18.76 19.25
C ALA A 1 -16.92 -19.44 18.34
N VAL A 2 -18.10 -19.82 18.86
CA VAL A 2 -19.14 -20.50 18.07
C VAL A 2 -19.63 -19.67 16.86
N ASP A 3 -19.85 -18.37 17.02
CA ASP A 3 -20.31 -17.47 15.94
C ASP A 3 -19.31 -17.36 14.76
N VAL A 4 -18.01 -17.38 15.06
CA VAL A 4 -16.93 -17.29 14.05
C VAL A 4 -16.90 -18.57 13.21
N ARG A 5 -16.96 -19.73 13.87
CA ARG A 5 -16.92 -21.03 13.20
C ARG A 5 -18.14 -21.26 12.29
N VAL A 6 -19.32 -20.82 12.73
CA VAL A 6 -20.54 -20.85 11.89
C VAL A 6 -20.39 -19.96 10.65
N ARG A 7 -19.83 -18.75 10.80
CA ARG A 7 -19.57 -17.87 9.66
C ARG A 7 -18.56 -18.48 8.68
N VAL A 8 -17.49 -19.09 9.17
CA VAL A 8 -16.49 -19.78 8.34
C VAL A 8 -17.16 -20.88 7.51
N VAL A 9 -17.85 -21.82 8.15
CA VAL A 9 -18.52 -22.94 7.46
C VAL A 9 -19.57 -22.44 6.49
N SER A 10 -20.28 -21.36 6.83
CA SER A 10 -21.26 -20.73 5.94
C SER A 10 -20.61 -20.14 4.68
N ILE A 11 -19.44 -19.50 4.81
CA ILE A 11 -18.72 -18.95 3.65
C ILE A 11 -18.16 -20.08 2.78
N GLU A 12 -17.61 -21.13 3.38
CA GLU A 12 -17.09 -22.30 2.64
C GLU A 12 -18.20 -23.00 1.86
N THR A 13 -19.35 -23.26 2.50
CA THR A 13 -20.52 -23.86 1.84
C THR A 13 -21.06 -22.96 0.72
N LEU A 14 -21.15 -21.65 0.93
CA LEU A 14 -21.55 -20.70 -0.11
C LEU A 14 -20.54 -20.64 -1.28
N SER A 15 -19.24 -20.75 -1.00
CA SER A 15 -18.18 -20.79 -2.01
C SER A 15 -18.27 -22.07 -2.85
N ALA A 16 -18.46 -23.22 -2.20
CA ALA A 16 -18.68 -24.50 -2.87
C ALA A 16 -19.96 -24.48 -3.71
N ALA A 17 -21.05 -23.89 -3.19
CA ALA A 17 -22.31 -23.74 -3.90
C ALA A 17 -22.14 -22.90 -5.19
N ILE A 18 -21.42 -21.76 -5.14
CA ILE A 18 -21.17 -20.96 -6.35
C ILE A 18 -20.38 -21.72 -7.42
N ALA A 19 -19.50 -22.64 -7.03
CA ALA A 19 -18.71 -23.43 -7.98
C ALA A 19 -19.55 -24.45 -8.77
N LEU A 20 -20.75 -24.81 -8.27
CA LEU A 20 -21.64 -25.78 -8.92
C LEU A 20 -22.21 -25.21 -10.24
N GLU A 21 -22.14 -26.01 -11.31
CA GLU A 21 -22.71 -25.66 -12.62
C GLU A 21 -24.16 -25.19 -12.64
N PRO A 22 -25.12 -25.81 -11.91
CA PRO A 22 -26.52 -25.35 -11.92
C PRO A 22 -26.66 -23.89 -11.44
N LEU A 23 -25.81 -23.44 -10.52
CA LEU A 23 -25.84 -22.08 -9.98
C LEU A 23 -25.15 -21.06 -10.90
N LYS A 24 -24.41 -21.50 -11.93
CA LYS A 24 -23.81 -20.63 -12.95
C LYS A 24 -24.83 -20.11 -13.97
N SER A 25 -26.03 -20.70 -14.01
CA SER A 25 -27.13 -20.26 -14.88
C SER A 25 -27.53 -18.79 -14.64
N GLN A 26 -27.96 -18.09 -15.70
CA GLN A 26 -28.47 -16.71 -15.60
C GLN A 26 -29.69 -16.59 -14.67
N ALA A 27 -30.49 -17.65 -14.53
CA ALA A 27 -31.64 -17.66 -13.63
C ALA A 27 -31.28 -17.39 -12.15
N HIS A 28 -30.03 -17.67 -11.75
CA HIS A 28 -29.55 -17.49 -10.37
C HIS A 28 -28.56 -16.33 -10.21
N LEU A 29 -28.51 -15.40 -11.18
CA LEU A 29 -27.59 -14.26 -11.15
C LEU A 29 -27.79 -13.37 -9.91
N GLU A 30 -29.03 -13.12 -9.50
CA GLU A 30 -29.34 -12.31 -8.31
C GLU A 30 -28.86 -12.98 -7.00
N LEU A 31 -29.06 -14.30 -6.87
CA LEU A 31 -28.57 -15.07 -5.73
C LEU A 31 -27.04 -15.04 -5.65
N ARG A 32 -26.36 -15.24 -6.79
CA ARG A 32 -24.90 -15.13 -6.87
C ARG A 32 -24.42 -13.75 -6.44
N ASN A 33 -25.05 -12.69 -6.92
CA ASN A 33 -24.71 -11.32 -6.55
C ASN A 33 -24.87 -11.08 -5.04
N ARG A 34 -25.92 -11.62 -4.41
CA ARG A 34 -26.11 -11.57 -2.95
C ARG A 34 -25.01 -12.29 -2.18
N ILE A 35 -24.59 -13.46 -2.65
CA ILE A 35 -23.51 -14.24 -2.02
C ILE A 35 -22.17 -13.50 -2.14
N ILE A 36 -21.86 -12.97 -3.32
CA ILE A 36 -20.65 -12.17 -3.56
C ILE A 36 -20.64 -10.92 -2.67
N ALA A 37 -21.77 -10.22 -2.55
CA ALA A 37 -21.89 -9.09 -1.63
C ALA A 37 -21.67 -9.51 -0.17
N CYS A 38 -22.04 -10.75 0.21
CA CYS A 38 -21.73 -11.31 1.52
C CYS A 38 -20.22 -11.52 1.71
N PHE A 39 -19.51 -12.02 0.69
CA PHE A 39 -18.05 -12.16 0.74
C PHE A 39 -17.37 -10.79 0.89
N PHE A 40 -17.79 -9.77 0.13
CA PHE A 40 -17.27 -8.40 0.28
C PHE A 40 -17.45 -7.85 1.70
N ARG A 41 -18.64 -8.03 2.30
CA ARG A 41 -18.87 -7.65 3.70
C ARG A 41 -17.98 -8.44 4.66
N SER A 42 -17.76 -9.73 4.39
CA SER A 42 -16.99 -10.62 5.26
C SER A 42 -15.48 -10.32 5.25
N VAL A 43 -14.92 -9.92 4.09
CA VAL A 43 -13.50 -9.52 3.96
C VAL A 43 -13.15 -8.27 4.78
N THR A 44 -14.15 -7.42 5.07
CA THR A 44 -13.96 -6.19 5.85
C THR A 44 -14.18 -6.36 7.36
N LEU A 45 -14.48 -7.59 7.81
CA LEU A 45 -14.62 -7.89 9.24
C LEU A 45 -13.26 -7.93 9.95
N ARG A 46 -13.30 -7.88 11.29
CA ARG A 46 -12.09 -7.94 12.14
C ARG A 46 -11.61 -9.37 12.42
N ALA A 47 -12.44 -10.38 12.19
CA ALA A 47 -12.11 -11.78 12.48
C ALA A 47 -11.25 -12.39 11.37
N GLU A 48 -9.95 -12.59 11.63
CA GLU A 48 -8.99 -13.05 10.61
C GLU A 48 -9.36 -14.40 9.98
N GLU A 49 -9.89 -15.35 10.75
CA GLU A 49 -10.36 -16.63 10.25
C GLU A 49 -11.47 -16.46 9.19
N VAL A 50 -12.47 -15.63 9.48
CA VAL A 50 -13.58 -15.34 8.54
C VAL A 50 -13.05 -14.63 7.30
N VAL A 51 -12.12 -13.70 7.48
CA VAL A 51 -11.54 -12.93 6.38
C VAL A 51 -10.72 -13.82 5.46
N SER A 52 -9.92 -14.75 5.99
CA SER A 52 -9.10 -15.65 5.17
C SER A 52 -9.98 -16.46 4.22
N VAL A 53 -11.02 -17.08 4.75
CA VAL A 53 -11.97 -17.89 3.98
C VAL A 53 -12.76 -17.02 3.00
N ALA A 54 -13.17 -15.82 3.40
CA ALA A 54 -13.86 -14.89 2.51
C ALA A 54 -12.97 -14.41 1.36
N ARG A 55 -11.67 -14.20 1.60
CA ARG A 55 -10.69 -13.83 0.58
C ARG A 55 -10.53 -14.95 -0.43
N ASP A 56 -10.38 -16.19 0.03
CA ASP A 56 -10.17 -17.35 -0.83
C ASP A 56 -11.43 -17.63 -1.68
N ALA A 57 -12.61 -17.52 -1.06
CA ALA A 57 -13.88 -17.57 -1.77
C ALA A 57 -13.98 -16.47 -2.85
N LEU A 58 -13.65 -15.22 -2.52
CA LEU A 58 -13.72 -14.12 -3.46
C LEU A 58 -12.70 -14.28 -4.60
N ALA A 59 -11.49 -14.75 -4.31
CA ALA A 59 -10.47 -15.05 -5.30
C ALA A 59 -10.92 -16.16 -6.28
N ALA A 60 -11.51 -17.24 -5.74
CA ALA A 60 -12.07 -18.32 -6.56
C ALA A 60 -13.16 -17.78 -7.50
N VAL A 61 -14.06 -16.94 -6.97
CA VAL A 61 -15.13 -16.33 -7.79
C VAL A 61 -14.57 -15.41 -8.88
N ILE A 62 -13.57 -14.58 -8.57
CA ILE A 62 -12.93 -13.69 -9.55
C ILE A 62 -12.23 -14.48 -10.65
N SER A 63 -11.62 -15.63 -10.32
CA SER A 63 -10.96 -16.50 -11.32
C SER A 63 -11.94 -17.19 -12.26
N GLN A 64 -13.14 -17.53 -11.78
CA GLN A 64 -14.13 -18.30 -12.53
C GLN A 64 -15.07 -17.41 -13.35
N GLN A 65 -15.34 -16.17 -12.93
CA GLN A 65 -16.30 -15.30 -13.59
C GLN A 65 -15.91 -13.82 -13.53
N LYS A 66 -16.22 -13.10 -14.61
CA LYS A 66 -16.07 -11.64 -14.68
C LYS A 66 -17.15 -10.98 -13.81
N LEU A 67 -16.73 -10.33 -12.73
CA LEU A 67 -17.64 -9.62 -11.83
C LEU A 67 -18.33 -8.44 -12.54
N GLN A 68 -19.61 -8.23 -12.22
CA GLN A 68 -20.37 -7.08 -12.71
C GLN A 68 -19.89 -5.79 -12.05
N LYS A 69 -19.67 -4.74 -12.85
CA LYS A 69 -19.20 -3.44 -12.37
C LYS A 69 -20.16 -2.83 -11.33
N ASP A 70 -21.46 -2.96 -11.53
CA ASP A 70 -22.49 -2.45 -10.62
C ASP A 70 -22.46 -3.13 -9.24
N LEU A 71 -22.16 -4.43 -9.20
CA LEU A 71 -22.01 -5.18 -7.95
C LEU A 71 -20.76 -4.75 -7.19
N LEU A 72 -19.64 -4.53 -7.89
CA LEU A 72 -18.44 -3.96 -7.27
C LEU A 72 -18.71 -2.56 -6.75
N GLN A 73 -19.33 -1.69 -7.55
CA GLN A 73 -19.60 -0.32 -7.15
C GLN A 73 -20.51 -0.27 -5.92
N SER A 74 -21.59 -1.05 -5.90
CA SER A 74 -22.48 -1.12 -4.72
C SER A 74 -21.79 -1.68 -3.48
N SER A 75 -20.92 -2.69 -3.63
CA SER A 75 -20.19 -3.31 -2.52
C SER A 75 -19.04 -2.44 -1.99
N LEU A 76 -18.36 -1.70 -2.87
CA LEU A 76 -17.22 -0.84 -2.52
C LEU A 76 -17.63 0.57 -2.08
N ARG A 77 -18.79 1.08 -2.54
CA ARG A 77 -19.31 2.41 -2.19
C ARG A 77 -19.24 2.75 -0.69
N PRO A 78 -19.68 1.91 0.26
CA PRO A 78 -19.57 2.24 1.68
C PRO A 78 -18.11 2.40 2.16
N ILE A 79 -17.19 1.61 1.61
CA ILE A 79 -15.77 1.67 1.94
C ILE A 79 -15.15 2.94 1.36
N LEU A 80 -15.47 3.27 0.10
CA LEU A 80 -15.01 4.48 -0.56
C LEU A 80 -15.57 5.75 0.08
N LEU A 81 -16.81 5.72 0.57
CA LEU A 81 -17.39 6.83 1.33
C LEU A 81 -16.69 7.04 2.68
N ASN A 82 -16.31 5.96 3.37
CA ASN A 82 -15.51 6.07 4.58
C ASN A 82 -14.08 6.53 4.28
N LEU A 83 -13.54 6.21 3.11
CA LEU A 83 -12.25 6.69 2.66
C LEU A 83 -12.28 8.19 2.31
N ALA A 84 -13.39 8.70 1.77
CA ALA A 84 -13.53 10.10 1.38
C ALA A 84 -13.34 11.08 2.55
N ASP A 85 -13.59 10.64 3.79
CA ASP A 85 -13.39 11.43 5.00
C ASP A 85 -12.18 10.92 5.79
N TYR A 86 -11.13 11.74 5.83
CA TYR A 86 -9.88 11.42 6.54
C TYR A 86 -10.10 11.11 8.03
N ARG A 87 -11.17 11.63 8.65
CA ARG A 87 -11.49 11.40 10.08
C ARG A 87 -12.06 10.03 10.36
N LYS A 88 -12.60 9.35 9.34
CA LYS A 88 -13.16 8.00 9.46
C LYS A 88 -12.14 6.91 9.13
N LEU A 89 -10.93 7.30 8.73
CA LEU A 89 -9.85 6.37 8.47
C LEU A 89 -9.46 5.64 9.75
N SER A 90 -9.39 4.33 9.65
CA SER A 90 -8.95 3.46 10.75
C SER A 90 -8.10 2.34 10.18
N VAL A 91 -7.16 1.83 10.99
CA VAL A 91 -6.27 0.72 10.58
C VAL A 91 -7.07 -0.51 10.10
N PRO A 92 -8.16 -0.94 10.78
CA PRO A 92 -8.96 -2.08 10.30
C PRO A 92 -9.62 -1.83 8.93
N LEU A 93 -10.10 -0.60 8.69
CA LEU A 93 -10.69 -0.22 7.40
C LEU A 93 -9.64 -0.28 6.29
N LEU A 94 -8.44 0.24 6.52
CA LEU A 94 -7.35 0.24 5.55
C LEU A 94 -6.81 -1.16 5.28
N HIS A 95 -6.72 -2.02 6.31
CA HIS A 95 -6.39 -3.44 6.12
C HIS A 95 -7.46 -4.17 5.29
N GLY A 96 -8.75 -3.93 5.57
CA GLY A 96 -9.85 -4.45 4.76
C GLY A 96 -9.77 -3.98 3.31
N LEU A 97 -9.47 -2.69 3.09
CA LEU A 97 -9.28 -2.12 1.76
C LEU A 97 -8.06 -2.71 1.04
N SER A 98 -6.94 -2.91 1.73
CA SER A 98 -5.73 -3.56 1.17
C SER A 98 -6.06 -4.96 0.64
N ARG A 99 -6.78 -5.76 1.42
CA ARG A 99 -7.22 -7.11 1.01
C ARG A 99 -8.15 -7.09 -0.20
N LEU A 100 -9.00 -6.07 -0.32
CA LEU A 100 -9.86 -5.90 -1.49
C LEU A 100 -9.09 -5.42 -2.73
N LEU A 101 -8.16 -4.47 -2.53
CA LEU A 101 -7.29 -3.94 -3.57
C LEU A 101 -6.38 -5.04 -4.14
N SER A 102 -5.89 -5.98 -3.33
CA SER A 102 -5.07 -7.10 -3.80
C SER A 102 -5.83 -8.08 -4.70
N LEU A 103 -7.15 -8.17 -4.54
CA LEU A 103 -8.02 -9.04 -5.36
C LEU A 103 -8.56 -8.33 -6.60
N LEU A 104 -8.70 -7.01 -6.54
CA LEU A 104 -9.42 -6.20 -7.54
C LEU A 104 -8.57 -5.05 -8.09
N SER A 105 -7.26 -5.17 -8.09
CA SER A 105 -6.31 -4.10 -8.49
C SER A 105 -6.68 -3.43 -9.82
N ASN A 106 -7.25 -4.19 -10.76
CA ASN A 106 -7.65 -3.72 -12.09
C ASN A 106 -8.94 -2.88 -12.12
N PHE A 107 -9.71 -2.86 -11.03
CA PHE A 107 -10.97 -2.11 -10.93
C PHE A 107 -10.83 -0.75 -10.26
N PHE A 108 -9.69 -0.50 -9.62
CA PHE A 108 -9.39 0.78 -9.02
C PHE A 108 -8.67 1.68 -10.01
N ASN A 109 -8.98 2.97 -9.97
CA ASN A 109 -8.46 3.97 -10.88
C ASN A 109 -7.42 4.86 -10.18
N LEU A 110 -6.69 5.63 -10.99
CA LEU A 110 -5.66 6.55 -10.49
C LEU A 110 -6.22 7.64 -9.57
N THR A 111 -7.51 7.99 -9.70
CA THR A 111 -8.15 9.01 -8.83
C THR A 111 -8.20 8.58 -7.36
N LEU A 112 -8.26 7.28 -7.09
CA LEU A 112 -8.14 6.77 -5.72
C LEU A 112 -6.76 7.10 -5.14
N GLY A 113 -5.70 6.92 -5.92
CA GLY A 113 -4.33 7.25 -5.51
C GLY A 113 -4.15 8.73 -5.19
N GLU A 114 -4.74 9.62 -6.01
CA GLU A 114 -4.74 11.07 -5.76
C GLU A 114 -5.44 11.43 -4.44
N LYS A 115 -6.58 10.80 -4.15
CA LYS A 115 -7.31 10.98 -2.89
C LYS A 115 -6.51 10.48 -1.68
N LEU A 116 -5.92 9.29 -1.78
CA LEU A 116 -5.05 8.75 -0.72
C LEU A 116 -3.85 9.69 -0.45
N LEU A 117 -3.28 10.28 -1.51
CA LEU A 117 -2.18 11.23 -1.38
C LEU A 117 -2.62 12.55 -0.73
N GLU A 118 -3.82 13.05 -1.07
CA GLU A 118 -4.43 14.20 -0.39
C GLU A 118 -4.61 13.93 1.11
N HIS A 119 -5.05 12.72 1.48
CA HIS A 119 -5.14 12.32 2.88
C HIS A 119 -3.76 12.30 3.55
N LEU A 120 -2.75 11.69 2.93
CA LEU A 120 -1.38 11.66 3.46
C LEU A 120 -0.82 13.08 3.72
N ARG A 121 -1.12 14.07 2.87
CA ARG A 121 -0.71 15.48 3.12
C ARG A 121 -1.32 16.07 4.38
N ARG A 122 -2.49 15.62 4.80
CA ARG A 122 -3.08 16.05 6.07
C ARG A 122 -2.40 15.39 7.27
N TRP A 123 -1.76 14.23 7.06
CA TRP A 123 -1.00 13.53 8.08
C TRP A 123 0.42 14.07 8.27
N THR A 124 0.94 14.88 7.33
CA THR A 124 2.23 15.56 7.50
C THR A 124 2.15 16.81 8.37
N ASP A 125 0.96 17.29 8.72
CA ASP A 125 0.75 18.46 9.58
C ASP A 125 0.35 18.03 11.01
N PRO A 126 1.29 18.01 11.98
CA PRO A 126 1.02 17.58 13.34
C PRO A 126 0.07 18.54 14.10
N ASP A 127 0.05 19.83 13.75
CA ASP A 127 -0.86 20.82 14.34
C ASP A 127 -2.31 20.58 13.90
N ALA A 128 -2.53 20.19 12.64
CA ALA A 128 -3.84 19.81 12.14
C ALA A 128 -4.36 18.51 12.80
N LEU A 129 -3.47 17.55 13.03
CA LEU A 129 -3.80 16.27 13.67
C LEU A 129 -4.16 16.42 15.15
N SER A 130 -3.35 17.16 15.91
CA SER A 130 -3.56 17.38 17.35
C SER A 130 -4.90 18.08 17.65
N LYS A 131 -5.32 19.01 16.80
CA LYS A 131 -6.62 19.69 16.90
C LYS A 131 -7.82 18.77 16.67
N THR A 132 -7.63 17.68 15.94
CA THR A 132 -8.75 16.84 15.49
C THR A 132 -9.27 15.93 16.62
N LYS A 133 -8.48 15.58 17.65
CA LYS A 133 -8.83 14.71 18.81
C LYS A 133 -9.52 13.37 18.51
N THR A 134 -9.71 13.01 17.25
CA THR A 134 -10.43 11.80 16.80
C THR A 134 -9.58 10.53 16.87
N PHE A 135 -8.25 10.66 16.82
CA PHE A 135 -7.34 9.53 16.64
C PHE A 135 -6.72 9.07 17.96
N LYS A 136 -6.44 7.76 18.06
CA LYS A 136 -5.81 7.18 19.26
C LYS A 136 -4.29 7.38 19.20
N PRO A 137 -3.60 7.39 20.36
CA PRO A 137 -2.14 7.38 20.38
C PRO A 137 -1.59 6.20 19.57
N GLY A 138 -0.68 6.49 18.64
CA GLY A 138 -0.08 5.53 17.72
C GLY A 138 -0.80 5.37 16.37
N ASP A 139 -2.05 5.84 16.23
CA ASP A 139 -2.72 5.89 14.91
C ASP A 139 -2.00 6.85 13.95
N GLU A 140 -1.34 7.87 14.50
CA GLU A 140 -0.49 8.85 13.80
C GLU A 140 0.60 8.22 12.94
N VAL A 141 1.08 7.02 13.31
CA VAL A 141 2.07 6.29 12.52
C VAL A 141 1.41 5.17 11.72
N LYS A 142 0.46 4.44 12.33
CA LYS A 142 -0.16 3.25 11.72
C LYS A 142 -1.04 3.58 10.52
N ILE A 143 -1.83 4.66 10.59
CA ILE A 143 -2.74 5.05 9.49
C ILE A 143 -1.95 5.47 8.25
N PRO A 144 -1.03 6.45 8.30
CA PRO A 144 -0.24 6.83 7.13
C PRO A 144 0.61 5.67 6.59
N SER A 145 1.17 4.81 7.44
CA SER A 145 1.87 3.59 7.00
C SER A 145 0.95 2.65 6.23
N ALA A 146 -0.26 2.40 6.74
CA ALA A 146 -1.23 1.56 6.06
C ALA A 146 -1.69 2.17 4.72
N ILE A 147 -1.82 3.50 4.63
CA ILE A 147 -2.14 4.19 3.37
C ILE A 147 -0.99 4.04 2.35
N LEU A 148 0.27 4.25 2.75
CA LEU A 148 1.44 4.05 1.89
C LEU A 148 1.48 2.62 1.36
N ALA A 149 1.19 1.64 2.21
CA ALA A 149 1.11 0.24 1.84
C ALA A 149 -0.05 -0.06 0.86
N LEU A 150 -0.99 0.85 0.57
CA LEU A 150 -1.99 0.61 -0.48
C LEU A 150 -1.47 0.94 -1.88
N PHE A 151 -0.44 1.80 -2.00
CA PHE A 151 0.01 2.29 -3.31
C PHE A 151 0.62 1.18 -4.17
N HIS A 152 1.22 0.15 -3.57
CA HIS A 152 1.73 -1.00 -4.34
C HIS A 152 0.63 -1.85 -4.98
N LEU A 153 -0.64 -1.69 -4.58
CA LEU A 153 -1.80 -2.40 -5.14
C LEU A 153 -2.53 -1.60 -6.21
N LEU A 154 -2.24 -0.30 -6.33
CA LEU A 154 -2.85 0.55 -7.35
C LEU A 154 -2.29 0.23 -8.76
N PRO A 155 -2.98 0.67 -9.82
CA PRO A 155 -2.43 0.61 -11.17
C PRO A 155 -1.08 1.33 -11.29
N PRO A 156 -0.15 0.80 -12.09
CA PRO A 156 1.20 1.36 -12.23
C PRO A 156 1.13 2.79 -12.80
N ALA A 157 1.60 3.77 -12.03
CA ALA A 157 1.76 5.16 -12.47
C ALA A 157 2.95 5.84 -11.75
N PRO A 158 4.17 5.32 -11.94
CA PRO A 158 5.36 5.80 -11.23
C PRO A 158 5.64 7.28 -11.52
N ASP A 159 5.43 7.77 -12.74
CA ASP A 159 5.66 9.19 -13.09
C ASP A 159 4.82 10.17 -12.28
N LYS A 160 3.61 9.75 -11.85
CA LYS A 160 2.70 10.59 -11.08
C LYS A 160 2.95 10.51 -9.58
N PHE A 161 3.17 9.31 -9.05
CA PHE A 161 3.16 9.09 -7.60
C PHE A 161 4.55 8.96 -6.99
N LEU A 162 5.57 8.52 -7.73
CA LEU A 162 6.89 8.20 -7.16
C LEU A 162 7.50 9.39 -6.42
N ASN A 163 7.59 10.55 -7.06
CA ASN A 163 8.17 11.75 -6.45
C ASN A 163 7.38 12.19 -5.20
N ALA A 164 6.06 12.20 -5.31
CA ALA A 164 5.19 12.66 -4.23
C ALA A 164 5.19 11.70 -3.02
N LEU A 165 5.21 10.38 -3.26
CA LEU A 165 5.30 9.37 -2.20
C LEU A 165 6.64 9.41 -1.48
N VAL A 166 7.73 9.55 -2.22
CA VAL A 166 9.08 9.68 -1.65
C VAL A 166 9.17 10.93 -0.77
N SER A 167 8.77 12.09 -1.28
CA SER A 167 8.77 13.34 -0.50
C SER A 167 7.90 13.22 0.75
N MET A 168 6.67 12.70 0.60
CA MET A 168 5.75 12.54 1.73
C MET A 168 6.31 11.62 2.82
N THR A 169 6.97 10.53 2.42
CA THR A 169 7.58 9.58 3.36
C THR A 169 8.66 10.28 4.18
N MET A 170 9.48 11.13 3.56
CA MET A 170 10.50 11.92 4.26
C MET A 170 9.87 12.97 5.19
N ASP A 171 8.78 13.61 4.76
CA ASP A 171 8.07 14.61 5.56
C ASP A 171 7.41 13.95 6.80
N LEU A 172 6.79 12.78 6.64
CA LEU A 172 6.21 12.00 7.74
C LEU A 172 7.27 11.53 8.74
N GLU A 173 8.46 11.16 8.27
CA GLU A 173 9.59 10.79 9.14
C GLU A 173 10.12 11.96 9.97
N THR A 174 10.17 13.15 9.36
CA THR A 174 10.66 14.37 10.01
C THR A 174 9.72 14.80 11.13
N ASN A 175 8.41 14.61 10.94
CA ASN A 175 7.36 14.98 11.88
C ASN A 175 7.01 13.87 12.89
N MET A 176 7.71 12.73 12.88
CA MET A 176 7.38 11.59 13.75
C MET A 176 7.77 11.87 15.22
N PRO A 177 6.84 11.71 16.19
CA PRO A 177 7.16 11.83 17.61
C PRO A 177 8.13 10.72 18.05
N GLY A 178 9.31 11.10 18.57
CA GLY A 178 10.36 10.16 19.02
C GLY A 178 11.50 9.90 18.02
N SER A 179 11.61 10.68 16.94
CA SER A 179 12.65 10.59 15.89
C SER A 179 14.11 10.69 16.38
N SER A 180 14.34 11.01 17.66
CA SER A 180 15.67 11.33 18.20
C SER A 180 16.61 10.13 18.46
N SER A 181 16.13 8.89 18.64
CA SER A 181 17.01 7.76 19.01
C SER A 181 16.93 6.49 18.15
N MET A 182 15.77 6.11 17.60
CA MET A 182 15.60 4.86 16.82
C MET A 182 15.25 5.04 15.33
N GLY A 183 14.65 6.19 14.96
CA GLY A 183 14.17 6.47 13.59
C GLY A 183 15.24 6.75 12.54
N ARG A 184 16.53 6.62 12.90
CA ARG A 184 17.66 6.98 12.02
C ARG A 184 17.96 5.92 10.96
N TYR A 185 17.52 4.68 11.16
CA TYR A 185 17.83 3.54 10.28
C TYR A 185 16.60 2.83 9.72
N TRP A 186 15.46 2.85 10.43
CA TRP A 186 14.25 2.15 10.03
C TRP A 186 13.00 2.92 10.45
N SER A 187 12.01 2.97 9.56
CA SER A 187 10.73 3.67 9.77
C SER A 187 9.60 2.81 9.24
N PRO A 188 8.45 2.70 9.95
CA PRO A 188 7.26 2.03 9.44
C PRO A 188 6.80 2.57 8.07
N PHE A 189 7.06 3.85 7.79
CA PHE A 189 6.75 4.47 6.50
C PHE A 189 7.64 3.94 5.36
N ARG A 190 8.95 3.73 5.63
CA ARG A 190 9.86 3.09 4.67
C ARG A 190 9.45 1.66 4.38
N ALA A 191 9.13 0.89 5.43
CA ALA A 191 8.66 -0.49 5.26
C ALA A 191 7.41 -0.56 4.37
N ALA A 192 6.47 0.35 4.55
CA ALA A 192 5.25 0.43 3.73
C ALA A 192 5.52 0.86 2.28
N LEU A 193 6.59 1.62 2.02
CA LEU A 193 6.96 2.11 0.68
C LEU A 193 7.78 1.09 -0.12
N VAL A 194 8.54 0.21 0.53
CA VAL A 194 9.42 -0.78 -0.13
C VAL A 194 8.69 -1.61 -1.19
N PRO A 195 7.51 -2.21 -0.94
CA PRO A 195 6.78 -2.97 -1.96
C PRO A 195 6.43 -2.16 -3.21
N TYR A 196 6.14 -0.86 -3.04
CA TYR A 196 5.86 0.03 -4.17
C TYR A 196 7.12 0.29 -5.01
N LEU A 197 8.25 0.54 -4.36
CA LEU A 197 9.55 0.75 -5.04
C LEU A 197 10.04 -0.53 -5.72
N ALA A 198 9.83 -1.70 -5.09
CA ALA A 198 10.18 -3.00 -5.66
C ALA A 198 9.36 -3.30 -6.93
N ARG A 199 8.07 -2.93 -6.95
CA ARG A 199 7.20 -3.07 -8.14
C ARG A 199 7.62 -2.14 -9.29
N HIS A 200 8.21 -0.99 -8.97
CA HIS A 200 8.68 0.03 -9.92
C HIS A 200 10.20 0.19 -9.86
N ALA A 201 10.94 -0.93 -9.83
CA ALA A 201 12.36 -0.92 -9.52
C ALA A 201 13.20 -0.10 -10.52
N ALA A 202 12.93 -0.20 -11.82
CA ALA A 202 13.68 0.51 -12.85
C ALA A 202 13.52 2.04 -12.73
N GLU A 203 12.28 2.51 -12.55
CA GLU A 203 11.96 3.92 -12.38
C GLU A 203 12.46 4.46 -11.04
N SER A 204 12.34 3.65 -9.98
CA SER A 204 12.80 3.99 -8.63
C SER A 204 14.31 4.15 -8.57
N VAL A 205 15.09 3.19 -9.11
CA VAL A 205 16.56 3.29 -9.14
C VAL A 205 16.99 4.52 -9.94
N THR A 206 16.41 4.74 -11.12
CA THR A 206 16.70 5.93 -11.94
C THR A 206 16.39 7.23 -11.18
N TYR A 207 15.28 7.27 -10.44
CA TYR A 207 14.87 8.42 -9.64
C TYR A 207 15.84 8.71 -8.49
N PHE A 208 16.32 7.68 -7.79
CA PHE A 208 17.28 7.82 -6.69
C PHE A 208 18.69 8.15 -7.17
N LEU A 209 19.17 7.52 -8.25
CA LEU A 209 20.51 7.78 -8.80
C LEU A 209 20.68 9.24 -9.23
N LYS A 210 19.65 9.84 -9.84
CA LYS A 210 19.62 11.27 -10.19
C LYS A 210 19.72 12.22 -8.97
N ARG A 211 19.44 11.73 -7.76
CA ARG A 211 19.40 12.51 -6.51
C ARG A 211 20.34 11.95 -5.45
N VAL A 212 21.30 11.10 -5.84
CA VAL A 212 22.19 10.41 -4.91
C VAL A 212 23.04 11.39 -4.09
N SER A 213 23.28 12.59 -4.61
CA SER A 213 24.01 13.67 -3.94
C SER A 213 23.28 14.23 -2.70
N ASP A 214 21.96 14.08 -2.59
CA ASP A 214 21.22 14.47 -1.38
C ASP A 214 21.28 13.32 -0.34
N PRO A 215 21.88 13.54 0.83
CA PRO A 215 22.02 12.52 1.88
C PRO A 215 20.70 11.88 2.33
N ARG A 216 19.57 12.59 2.21
CA ARG A 216 18.25 12.05 2.58
C ARG A 216 17.79 10.96 1.61
N PHE A 217 17.92 11.22 0.31
CA PHE A 217 17.57 10.26 -0.73
C PHE A 217 18.52 9.07 -0.71
N PHE A 218 19.82 9.31 -0.50
CA PHE A 218 20.80 8.24 -0.35
C PHE A 218 20.50 7.33 0.84
N ARG A 219 20.17 7.89 2.01
CA ARG A 219 19.78 7.10 3.19
C ARG A 219 18.52 6.28 2.95
N MET A 220 17.55 6.83 2.23
CA MET A 220 16.33 6.10 1.91
C MET A 220 16.62 4.95 0.94
N LEU A 221 17.42 5.18 -0.12
CA LEU A 221 17.86 4.12 -1.02
C LEU A 221 18.61 3.01 -0.27
N LEU A 222 19.52 3.37 0.64
CA LEU A 222 20.25 2.40 1.46
C LEU A 222 19.32 1.56 2.34
N SER A 223 18.28 2.17 2.92
CA SER A 223 17.30 1.43 3.72
C SER A 223 16.47 0.45 2.91
N VAL A 224 16.14 0.79 1.66
CA VAL A 224 15.42 -0.09 0.73
C VAL A 224 16.32 -1.27 0.32
N VAL A 225 17.58 -0.99 0.00
CA VAL A 225 18.57 -2.02 -0.37
C VAL A 225 18.82 -3.02 0.76
N LYS A 226 18.84 -2.56 2.01
CA LYS A 226 19.00 -3.41 3.20
C LYS A 226 17.77 -4.25 3.55
N CYS A 227 16.60 -3.95 2.97
CA CYS A 227 15.37 -4.68 3.25
C CYS A 227 15.25 -5.92 2.36
N ASP A 228 14.80 -7.06 2.90
CA ASP A 228 14.70 -8.30 2.14
C ASP A 228 13.79 -8.16 0.91
N GLU A 229 12.63 -7.52 1.08
CA GLU A 229 11.65 -7.21 0.03
C GLU A 229 12.17 -6.23 -1.05
N GLY A 230 13.32 -5.59 -0.82
CA GLY A 230 13.99 -4.72 -1.78
C GLY A 230 14.82 -5.45 -2.84
N ALA A 231 14.74 -6.79 -2.94
CA ALA A 231 15.51 -7.59 -3.90
C ALA A 231 15.43 -7.08 -5.36
N PRO A 232 14.25 -6.71 -5.91
CA PRO A 232 14.16 -6.20 -7.28
C PRO A 232 14.91 -4.88 -7.46
N VAL A 233 14.92 -4.02 -6.43
CA VAL A 233 15.67 -2.76 -6.44
C VAL A 233 17.17 -3.03 -6.42
N ARG A 234 17.63 -4.03 -5.65
CA ARG A 234 19.05 -4.44 -5.63
C ARG A 234 19.52 -4.95 -6.97
N GLU A 235 18.74 -5.81 -7.62
CA GLU A 235 19.07 -6.36 -8.93
C GLU A 235 19.14 -5.26 -10.00
N GLN A 236 18.17 -4.35 -10.01
CA GLN A 236 18.17 -3.20 -10.93
C GLN A 236 19.34 -2.24 -10.65
N LEU A 237 19.69 -2.01 -9.38
CA LEU A 237 20.85 -1.20 -9.01
C LEU A 237 22.16 -1.85 -9.44
N ALA A 238 22.30 -3.17 -9.31
CA ALA A 238 23.46 -3.92 -9.78
C ALA A 238 23.61 -3.86 -11.31
N ALA A 239 22.49 -3.98 -12.04
CA ALA A 239 22.46 -3.81 -13.49
C ALA A 239 22.83 -2.38 -13.93
N GLN A 240 22.47 -1.37 -13.12
CA GLN A 240 22.82 0.04 -13.34
C GLN A 240 24.12 0.47 -12.62
N SER A 241 25.01 -0.47 -12.30
CA SER A 241 26.31 -0.18 -11.68
C SER A 241 27.15 0.91 -12.39
N PRO A 242 27.16 1.07 -13.73
CA PRO A 242 27.92 2.14 -14.38
C PRO A 242 27.34 3.52 -14.08
N LEU A 243 26.00 3.62 -14.02
CA LEU A 243 25.29 4.86 -13.68
C LEU A 243 25.48 5.22 -12.22
N LEU A 244 25.52 4.22 -11.32
CA LEU A 244 25.87 4.45 -9.93
C LEU A 244 27.28 5.04 -9.83
N THR A 245 28.28 4.43 -10.49
CA THR A 245 29.65 4.93 -10.44
C THR A 245 29.80 6.32 -11.02
N ALA A 246 29.14 6.63 -12.15
CA ALA A 246 29.12 7.98 -12.69
C ALA A 246 28.45 8.95 -11.71
N SER A 247 27.28 8.61 -11.17
CA SER A 247 26.52 9.51 -10.29
C SER A 247 27.19 9.75 -8.94
N THR A 248 28.00 8.81 -8.44
CA THR A 248 28.71 8.95 -7.16
C THR A 248 30.15 9.46 -7.30
N PHE A 249 30.79 9.29 -8.47
CA PHE A 249 32.20 9.62 -8.70
C PHE A 249 32.45 10.59 -9.86
N ASP A 250 31.44 11.25 -10.46
CA ASP A 250 31.73 12.31 -11.44
C ASP A 250 32.38 13.51 -10.73
N VAL A 251 33.71 13.55 -10.77
CA VAL A 251 34.59 14.58 -10.20
C VAL A 251 34.68 15.82 -11.11
N SER A 252 33.92 15.89 -12.20
CA SER A 252 34.17 16.87 -13.28
C SER A 252 33.68 18.31 -13.02
N GLY A 253 33.27 18.66 -11.79
CA GLY A 253 32.74 20.00 -11.49
C GLY A 253 33.04 20.60 -10.11
N ALA A 254 33.64 19.86 -9.19
CA ALA A 254 33.93 20.38 -7.85
C ALA A 254 35.44 20.51 -7.65
N ALA A 255 35.97 21.69 -7.97
CA ALA A 255 37.29 22.08 -7.53
C ALA A 255 37.44 21.87 -6.00
N ALA A 256 38.40 21.04 -5.63
CA ALA A 256 39.16 21.11 -4.38
C ALA A 256 38.41 21.15 -3.03
N ALA A 257 37.27 20.48 -2.87
CA ALA A 257 36.66 20.31 -1.55
C ALA A 257 36.36 18.84 -1.26
N THR A 258 37.32 18.19 -0.61
CA THR A 258 37.16 17.02 0.26
C THR A 258 36.35 15.87 -0.34
N LEU A 259 37.04 14.81 -0.75
CA LEU A 259 36.45 13.49 -0.96
C LEU A 259 35.56 13.12 0.25
N ARG A 260 34.26 13.43 0.18
CA ARG A 260 33.30 13.11 1.24
C ARG A 260 32.93 11.65 1.09
N PHE A 261 33.82 10.80 1.58
CA PHE A 261 33.55 9.42 1.88
C PHE A 261 32.34 9.37 2.83
N HIS A 262 31.17 8.97 2.33
CA HIS A 262 29.97 8.70 3.13
C HIS A 262 29.74 7.19 3.34
N GLY A 263 30.78 6.38 3.12
CA GLY A 263 30.81 5.00 3.58
C GLY A 263 30.94 4.99 5.10
N VAL A 264 29.93 4.47 5.78
CA VAL A 264 29.96 4.19 7.22
C VAL A 264 31.02 3.13 7.48
N VAL A 265 32.02 3.47 8.30
CA VAL A 265 32.83 2.50 9.06
C VAL A 265 31.97 1.96 10.20
#